data_AF-A0B587-F1
#
_entry.id   AF-A0B587-F1
#
_cell.length_a   1.000
_cell.length_b   1.000
_cell.length_c   1.000
_cell.angle_alpha   90.00
_cell.angle_beta   90.00
_cell.angle_gamma   90.00
#
_symmetry.space_group_name_H-M   'P 1'
#
loop_
_entity.id
_entity.type
_entity.pdbx_description
1 polymer ?
#
loop_
_entity_poly.entity_id
_entity_poly.type
_entity_poly.pdbx_seq_one_letter_code
_entity_poly.pdbx_strand_id
1 'polypeptide(L)'
;MEETVEELVTKHTRRELEEMAVKLGIQSLGGTKAQLAESIVEARRRAQPQIAESGTAEVQVKPEEQKGVPEKAAEVKPQVSPEVPPVVPGKGVRARQEAMRRKSSELRSAGVAIREEGVSRMAKSVNALKKSIEGQVTENKKGIAKIRTGVRQMKLSINKTSDELRKSGERIREEGARELNEGLRRFRADLDSQIRKNRDAVSRMGSGAAEIRSAMDKMSVDFRKSGDHIREEGARELNEGLRRFRADLDSQVRENRDAISRMNIAAKELHSRALALRDEMQRYVDQDVNKYIRDFYYG
;
A
#
# COMPACT_ATOMS: atom_id res chain seq x y z
N MET A 1 21.72 14.10 9.34
CA MET A 1 20.97 13.60 8.17
C MET A 1 19.57 13.32 8.67
N GLU A 2 18.58 14.06 8.20
CA GLU A 2 17.18 13.80 8.57
C GLU A 2 16.72 12.55 7.82
N GLU A 3 16.34 11.50 8.56
CA GLU A 3 15.75 10.30 7.98
C GLU A 3 14.39 10.67 7.36
N THR A 4 14.18 10.24 6.11
CA THR A 4 12.90 10.44 5.43
C THR A 4 11.84 9.49 5.98
N VAL A 5 10.56 9.80 5.72
CA VAL A 5 9.41 8.97 6.13
C VAL A 5 9.56 7.53 5.59
N GLU A 6 9.99 7.38 4.34
CA GLU A 6 10.19 6.07 3.71
C GLU A 6 11.31 5.25 4.37
N GLU A 7 12.39 5.92 4.81
CA GLU A 7 13.47 5.26 5.56
C GLU A 7 13.03 4.81 6.95
N LEU A 8 12.22 5.61 7.65
CA LEU A 8 11.68 5.25 8.96
C LEU A 8 10.71 4.06 8.88
N VAL A 9 9.87 4.03 7.84
CA VAL A 9 8.92 2.93 7.61
C VAL A 9 9.63 1.64 7.23
N THR A 10 10.78 1.71 6.55
CA THR A 10 11.52 0.52 6.11
C THR A 10 12.47 -0.03 7.17
N LYS A 11 13.13 0.84 7.95
CA LYS A 11 14.13 0.45 8.96
C LYS A 11 13.56 0.04 10.31
N HIS A 12 12.41 0.59 10.71
CA HIS A 12 11.86 0.39 12.05
C HIS A 12 10.61 -0.48 12.06
N THR A 13 10.43 -1.26 13.12
CA THR A 13 9.15 -1.92 13.36
C THR A 13 8.10 -0.92 13.84
N ARG A 14 6.81 -1.26 13.73
CA ARG A 14 5.73 -0.38 14.20
C ARG A 14 5.89 -0.02 15.69
N ARG A 15 6.30 -0.99 16.52
CA ARG A 15 6.52 -0.82 17.95
C ARG A 15 7.67 0.17 18.26
N GLU A 16 8.75 0.12 17.48
CA GLU A 16 9.85 1.08 17.60
C GLU A 16 9.43 2.51 17.22
N LEU A 17 8.56 2.65 16.20
CA LEU A 17 7.98 3.94 15.83
C LEU A 17 7.05 4.47 16.94
N GLU A 18 6.26 3.61 17.57
CA GLU A 18 5.44 3.98 18.73
C GLU A 18 6.30 4.46 19.91
N GLU A 19 7.41 3.78 20.23
CA GLU A 19 8.35 4.21 21.28
C GLU A 19 9.03 5.55 20.95
N MET A 20 9.39 5.77 19.68
CA MET A 20 9.94 7.05 19.22
C MET A 20 8.90 8.18 19.28
N ALA A 21 7.64 7.89 18.94
CA ALA A 21 6.54 8.84 19.01
C ALA A 21 6.25 9.27 20.47
N VAL A 22 6.29 8.32 21.42
CA VAL A 22 6.15 8.61 22.85
C VAL A 22 7.29 9.51 23.36
N LYS A 23 8.53 9.24 22.95
CA LYS A 23 9.69 10.10 23.32
C LYS A 23 9.57 11.54 22.80
N LEU A 24 8.83 11.74 21.71
CA LEU A 24 8.57 13.05 21.11
C LEU A 24 7.25 13.69 21.60
N GLY A 25 6.55 13.06 22.55
CA GLY A 25 5.31 13.59 23.14
C GLY A 25 4.07 13.46 22.24
N ILE A 26 4.09 12.59 21.23
CA ILE A 26 2.96 12.37 20.32
C ILE A 26 1.94 11.43 21.01
N GLN A 27 0.79 11.97 21.39
CA GLN A 27 -0.24 11.23 22.16
C GLN A 27 -1.13 10.30 21.31
N SER A 28 -1.11 10.43 19.98
CA SER A 28 -1.95 9.63 19.07
C SER A 28 -1.17 8.46 18.46
N LEU A 29 -1.18 7.31 19.13
CA LEU A 29 -0.53 6.07 18.67
C LEU A 29 -1.43 5.19 17.76
N GLY A 30 -2.67 5.63 17.49
CA GLY A 30 -3.65 4.90 16.68
C GLY A 30 -3.58 5.30 15.20
N GLY A 31 -2.73 4.64 14.41
CA GLY A 31 -2.61 4.90 12.97
C GLY A 31 -1.85 3.80 12.24
N THR A 32 -1.71 3.96 10.92
CA THR A 32 -0.84 3.10 10.11
C THR A 32 0.63 3.43 10.36
N LYS A 33 1.52 2.49 10.02
CA LYS A 33 2.98 2.65 10.20
C LYS A 33 3.53 3.91 9.51
N ALA A 34 2.95 4.28 8.35
CA ALA A 34 3.31 5.49 7.61
C ALA A 34 2.88 6.76 8.35
N GLN A 35 1.67 6.79 8.91
CA GLN A 35 1.17 7.94 9.69
C GLN A 35 2.00 8.21 10.95
N LEU A 36 2.48 7.15 11.61
CA LEU A 36 3.41 7.28 12.74
C LEU A 36 4.76 7.86 12.29
N ALA A 37 5.32 7.38 11.18
CA ALA A 37 6.57 7.90 10.63
C ALA A 37 6.47 9.37 10.19
N GLU A 38 5.36 9.76 9.55
CA GLU A 38 5.08 11.17 9.20
C GLU A 38 5.02 12.06 10.44
N SER A 39 4.28 11.62 11.47
CA SER A 39 4.14 12.38 12.72
C SER A 39 5.49 12.56 13.45
N ILE A 40 6.36 11.56 13.40
CA ILE A 40 7.72 11.61 13.97
C ILE A 40 8.61 12.60 13.22
N VAL A 41 8.59 12.57 11.88
CA VAL A 41 9.37 13.52 11.06
C VAL A 41 8.88 14.95 11.30
N GLU A 42 7.57 15.15 11.37
CA GLU A 42 6.99 16.47 11.64
C GLU A 42 7.34 16.99 13.04
N ALA A 43 7.27 16.13 14.06
CA ALA A 43 7.67 16.49 15.42
C ALA A 43 9.18 16.83 15.50
N ARG A 44 10.04 16.07 14.81
CA ARG A 44 11.49 16.36 14.72
C ARG A 44 11.76 17.68 14.00
N ARG A 45 11.00 18.00 12.95
CA ARG A 45 11.09 19.25 12.21
C ARG A 45 10.62 20.47 13.02
N ARG A 46 9.61 20.29 13.88
CA ARG A 46 9.14 21.33 14.82
C ARG A 46 10.09 21.53 16.01
N ALA A 47 10.81 20.49 16.42
CA ALA A 47 11.79 20.54 17.52
C ALA A 47 13.15 21.12 17.08
N GLN A 48 13.45 21.20 15.79
CA GLN A 48 14.61 21.94 15.30
C GLN A 48 14.26 23.43 15.13
N PRO A 49 15.02 24.37 15.73
CA PRO A 49 14.89 25.78 15.42
C PRO A 49 15.26 25.99 13.94
N GLN A 50 14.28 26.38 13.13
CA GLN A 50 14.47 26.67 11.72
C GLN A 50 15.40 27.88 11.56
N ILE A 51 16.60 27.62 11.04
CA ILE A 51 17.30 28.58 10.19
C ILE A 51 16.61 28.44 8.83
N ALA A 52 15.63 29.28 8.55
CA ALA A 52 15.09 29.44 7.21
C ALA A 52 14.95 30.93 6.88
N GLU A 53 15.61 31.26 5.79
CA GLU A 53 15.62 32.50 5.05
C GLU A 53 14.26 33.22 5.02
N SER A 54 14.25 34.44 5.55
CA SER A 54 13.48 35.53 4.98
C SER A 54 14.45 36.69 4.76
N GLY A 55 14.69 37.01 3.48
CA GLY A 55 15.38 38.23 3.11
C GLY A 55 14.44 39.41 3.31
N THR A 56 14.84 40.36 4.15
CA THR A 56 15.02 41.79 3.83
C THR A 56 15.21 42.60 5.11
N ALA A 57 16.09 43.60 4.99
CA ALA A 57 16.27 44.77 5.86
C ALA A 57 17.10 44.62 7.15
N GLU A 58 18.26 45.29 7.08
CA GLU A 58 18.94 46.04 8.15
C GLU A 58 19.54 45.27 9.33
N VAL A 59 20.86 45.04 9.26
CA VAL A 59 21.70 44.95 10.46
C VAL A 59 22.77 46.04 10.37
N GLN A 60 22.53 47.09 11.16
CA GLN A 60 23.53 48.02 11.62
C GLN A 60 24.64 47.26 12.36
N VAL A 61 25.86 47.46 11.88
CA VAL A 61 27.09 47.04 12.57
C VAL A 61 27.25 47.88 13.83
N LYS A 62 27.27 47.25 15.00
CA LYS A 62 27.81 47.84 16.24
C LYS A 62 29.12 47.10 16.58
N PRO A 63 30.26 47.79 16.74
CA PRO A 63 31.56 47.14 16.85
C PRO A 63 31.87 46.66 18.27
N GLU A 64 32.64 45.57 18.34
CA GLU A 64 33.31 45.08 19.54
C GLU A 64 34.34 46.11 20.06
N GLU A 65 34.19 46.52 21.32
CA GLU A 65 35.21 47.20 22.11
C GLU A 65 36.31 46.22 22.53
N GLN A 66 37.48 46.30 21.89
CA GLN A 66 38.72 45.80 22.47
C GLN A 66 39.44 46.93 23.20
N LYS A 67 39.52 46.77 24.53
CA LYS A 67 40.20 47.62 25.50
C LYS A 67 41.69 47.77 25.16
N GLY A 68 42.08 48.95 24.72
CA GLY A 68 43.46 49.44 24.75
C GLY A 68 43.83 49.91 26.16
N VAL A 69 44.96 49.43 26.66
CA VAL A 69 45.63 49.82 27.91
C VAL A 69 46.06 51.30 27.83
N PRO A 70 45.84 52.15 28.85
CA PRO A 70 46.17 53.56 28.78
C PRO A 70 47.67 53.82 28.97
N GLU A 71 48.18 54.66 28.08
CA GLU A 71 49.51 55.25 28.06
C GLU A 71 49.69 56.21 29.25
N LYS A 72 50.87 56.11 29.87
CA LYS A 72 51.34 56.90 31.02
C LYS A 72 51.13 58.40 30.81
N ALA A 73 50.31 59.01 31.64
CA ALA A 73 50.36 60.44 31.91
C ALA A 73 51.68 60.77 32.63
N ALA A 74 52.61 61.41 31.93
CA ALA A 74 53.74 62.08 32.56
C ALA A 74 53.27 63.45 33.05
N GLU A 75 53.24 63.62 34.37
CA GLU A 75 53.08 64.89 35.08
C GLU A 75 54.07 65.94 34.54
N VAL A 76 53.55 67.02 33.96
CA VAL A 76 54.29 68.27 33.84
C VAL A 76 54.11 69.00 35.17
N LYS A 77 55.10 68.89 36.06
CA LYS A 77 55.26 69.81 37.20
C LYS A 77 55.76 71.17 36.68
N PRO A 78 55.08 72.29 36.95
CA PRO A 78 55.65 73.62 36.76
C PRO A 78 56.22 74.09 38.10
N GLN A 79 57.54 74.07 38.28
CA GLN A 79 58.17 74.85 39.34
C GLN A 79 59.34 75.66 38.78
N VAL A 80 58.96 76.90 38.46
CA VAL A 80 59.83 78.06 38.30
C VAL A 80 60.44 78.36 39.66
N SER A 81 61.77 78.25 39.79
CA SER A 81 62.52 78.95 40.83
C SER A 81 63.09 80.23 40.20
N PRO A 82 62.65 81.44 40.60
CA PRO A 82 63.33 82.67 40.22
C PRO A 82 64.52 82.87 41.16
N GLU A 83 65.71 82.61 40.65
CA GLU A 83 66.97 83.05 41.27
C GLU A 83 67.07 84.58 41.09
N VAL A 84 66.99 85.31 42.21
CA VAL A 84 67.15 86.78 42.26
C VAL A 84 68.64 87.08 42.46
N PRO A 85 69.36 87.68 41.49
CA PRO A 85 70.71 88.17 41.74
C PRO A 85 70.68 89.53 42.46
N PRO A 86 71.69 89.85 43.28
CA PRO A 86 71.72 91.06 44.10
C PRO A 86 71.89 92.31 43.24
N VAL A 87 71.19 93.36 43.66
CA VAL A 87 71.25 94.70 43.07
C VAL A 87 72.63 95.30 43.32
N VAL A 88 73.34 95.64 42.25
CA VAL A 88 74.54 96.49 42.27
C VAL A 88 74.35 97.62 41.23
N PRO A 89 74.65 98.89 41.56
CA PRO A 89 74.07 100.05 40.89
C PRO A 89 74.85 100.47 39.63
N GLY A 90 74.13 100.93 38.60
CA GLY A 90 74.68 101.84 37.59
C GLY A 90 75.05 101.30 36.20
N LYS A 91 74.84 100.02 35.86
CA LYS A 91 75.07 99.48 34.48
C LYS A 91 74.00 98.48 34.00
N GLY A 92 72.76 98.58 34.48
CA GLY A 92 71.76 97.50 34.42
C GLY A 92 70.86 97.40 33.18
N VAL A 93 70.66 98.46 32.39
CA VAL A 93 69.62 98.46 31.32
C VAL A 93 70.10 97.76 30.04
N ARG A 94 71.35 97.99 29.61
CA ARG A 94 71.92 97.34 28.41
C ARG A 94 72.15 95.84 28.59
N ALA A 95 72.65 95.42 29.76
CA ALA A 95 72.84 94.00 30.08
C ALA A 95 71.50 93.22 30.12
N ARG A 96 70.43 93.85 30.64
CA ARG A 96 69.09 93.24 30.68
C ARG A 96 68.46 93.17 29.29
N GLN A 97 68.72 94.14 28.42
CA GLN A 97 68.24 94.17 27.04
C GLN A 97 68.97 93.15 26.15
N GLU A 98 70.28 92.94 26.36
CA GLU A 98 71.04 91.88 25.71
C GLU A 98 70.62 90.49 26.19
N ALA A 99 70.39 90.30 27.50
CA ALA A 99 69.84 89.05 28.04
C ALA A 99 68.46 88.74 27.46
N MET A 100 67.60 89.76 27.31
CA MET A 100 66.29 89.63 26.65
C MET A 100 66.41 89.29 25.15
N ARG A 101 67.34 89.90 24.41
CA ARG A 101 67.58 89.55 23.00
C ARG A 101 68.12 88.12 22.85
N ARG A 102 69.05 87.70 23.71
CA ARG A 102 69.56 86.33 23.75
C ARG A 102 68.45 85.34 24.03
N LYS A 103 67.64 85.58 25.07
CA LYS A 103 66.49 84.73 25.42
C LYS A 103 65.42 84.70 24.33
N SER A 104 65.15 85.81 23.66
CA SER A 104 64.24 85.87 22.49
C SER A 104 64.79 85.09 21.29
N SER A 105 66.10 85.18 21.04
CA SER A 105 66.78 84.41 20.00
C SER A 105 66.78 82.91 20.30
N GLU A 106 67.03 82.53 21.56
CA GLU A 106 66.96 81.14 22.04
C GLU A 106 65.54 80.59 21.94
N LEU A 107 64.51 81.35 22.34
CA LEU A 107 63.11 80.95 22.20
C LEU A 107 62.70 80.79 20.74
N ARG A 108 63.18 81.66 19.84
CA ARG A 108 62.97 81.50 18.39
C ARG A 108 63.66 80.25 17.87
N SER A 109 64.92 80.01 18.27
CA SER A 109 65.68 78.82 17.89
C SER A 109 64.98 77.53 18.40
N ALA A 110 64.57 77.51 19.66
CA ALA A 110 63.82 76.40 20.26
C ALA A 110 62.47 76.17 19.58
N GLY A 111 61.73 77.25 19.25
CA GLY A 111 60.46 77.15 18.52
C GLY A 111 60.62 76.68 17.07
N VAL A 112 61.77 76.94 16.43
CA VAL A 112 62.10 76.35 15.13
C VAL A 112 62.46 74.87 15.30
N ALA A 113 63.32 74.53 16.25
CA ALA A 113 63.73 73.15 16.52
C ALA A 113 62.55 72.24 16.88
N ILE A 114 61.61 72.69 17.72
CA ILE A 114 60.39 71.94 18.08
C ILE A 114 59.51 71.72 16.84
N ARG A 115 59.38 72.72 15.97
CA ARG A 115 58.61 72.57 14.72
C ARG A 115 59.28 71.60 13.76
N GLU A 116 60.59 71.71 13.57
CA GLU A 116 61.34 70.78 12.72
C GLU A 116 61.29 69.34 13.25
N GLU A 117 61.41 69.16 14.57
CA GLU A 117 61.28 67.85 15.20
C GLU A 117 59.85 67.32 15.06
N GLY A 118 58.83 68.16 15.26
CA GLY A 118 57.43 67.80 15.05
C GLY A 118 57.12 67.38 13.61
N VAL A 119 57.60 68.16 12.63
CA VAL A 119 57.49 67.83 11.20
C VAL A 119 58.24 66.54 10.87
N SER A 120 59.43 66.33 11.43
CA SER A 120 60.21 65.10 11.23
C SER A 120 59.49 63.87 11.80
N ARG A 121 58.89 63.98 13.00
CA ARG A 121 58.09 62.91 13.62
C ARG A 121 56.85 62.60 12.79
N MET A 122 56.12 63.62 12.31
CA MET A 122 54.98 63.42 11.42
C MET A 122 55.39 62.77 10.10
N ALA A 123 56.48 63.23 9.46
CA ALA A 123 56.98 62.64 8.24
C ALA A 123 57.36 61.16 8.42
N LYS A 124 57.99 60.80 9.55
CA LYS A 124 58.27 59.41 9.92
C LYS A 124 56.98 58.60 10.09
N SER A 125 55.99 59.15 10.79
CA SER A 125 54.68 58.50 11.01
C SER A 125 53.93 58.27 9.69
N VAL A 126 53.83 59.30 8.83
CA VAL A 126 53.21 59.21 7.51
C VAL A 126 53.93 58.19 6.63
N ASN A 127 55.26 58.15 6.65
CA ASN A 127 56.03 57.15 5.90
C ASN A 127 55.82 55.73 6.43
N ALA A 128 55.70 55.54 7.74
CA ALA A 128 55.37 54.25 8.33
C ALA A 128 53.95 53.79 7.94
N LEU A 129 52.98 54.70 7.97
CA LEU A 129 51.61 54.45 7.55
C LEU A 129 51.52 54.10 6.06
N LYS A 130 52.24 54.83 5.20
CA LYS A 130 52.34 54.53 3.77
C LYS A 130 52.88 53.12 3.53
N LYS A 131 53.97 52.74 4.20
CA LYS A 131 54.53 51.37 4.10
C LYS A 131 53.55 50.30 4.59
N SER A 132 52.80 50.59 5.67
CA SER A 132 51.76 49.68 6.18
C SER A 132 50.64 49.46 5.16
N ILE A 133 50.15 50.55 4.56
CA ILE A 133 49.13 50.50 3.49
C ILE A 133 49.66 49.74 2.27
N GLU A 134 50.89 50.04 1.83
CA GLU A 134 51.52 49.32 0.71
C GLU A 134 51.62 47.82 1.01
N GLY A 135 52.02 47.45 2.23
CA GLY A 135 52.02 46.07 2.71
C GLY A 135 50.65 45.42 2.60
N GLN A 136 49.60 46.05 3.15
CA GLN A 136 48.22 45.56 3.06
C GLN A 136 47.73 45.42 1.61
N VAL A 137 48.03 46.39 0.75
CA VAL A 137 47.67 46.32 -0.68
C VAL A 137 48.33 45.12 -1.36
N THR A 138 49.60 44.84 -1.05
CA THR A 138 50.27 43.66 -1.61
C THR A 138 49.68 42.35 -1.11
N GLU A 139 49.31 42.26 0.18
CA GLU A 139 48.70 41.06 0.74
C GLU A 139 47.28 40.85 0.20
N ASN A 140 46.50 41.92 0.08
CA ASN A 140 45.18 41.89 -0.54
C ASN A 140 45.25 41.42 -2.00
N LYS A 141 46.25 41.87 -2.78
CA LYS A 141 46.47 41.39 -4.15
C LYS A 141 46.73 39.88 -4.19
N LYS A 142 47.54 39.35 -3.26
CA LYS A 142 47.78 37.90 -3.15
C LYS A 142 46.50 37.16 -2.75
N GLY A 143 45.74 37.69 -1.79
CA GLY A 143 44.45 37.15 -1.36
C GLY A 143 43.45 37.04 -2.50
N ILE A 144 43.28 38.12 -3.27
CA ILE A 144 42.41 38.15 -4.46
C ILE A 144 42.87 37.12 -5.51
N ALA A 145 44.17 36.99 -5.73
CA ALA A 145 44.69 35.99 -6.68
C ALA A 145 44.36 34.55 -6.26
N LYS A 146 44.51 34.21 -4.96
CA LYS A 146 44.12 32.90 -4.42
C LYS A 146 42.62 32.65 -4.57
N ILE A 147 41.79 33.64 -4.21
CA ILE A 147 40.33 33.56 -4.36
C ILE A 147 39.97 33.32 -5.83
N ARG A 148 40.58 34.06 -6.76
CA ARG A 148 40.31 33.92 -8.21
C ARG A 148 40.63 32.53 -8.72
N THR A 149 41.73 31.94 -8.26
CA THR A 149 42.10 30.56 -8.61
C THR A 149 41.11 29.56 -8.01
N GLY A 150 40.72 29.73 -6.74
CA GLY A 150 39.70 28.90 -6.09
C GLY A 150 38.35 28.95 -6.80
N VAL A 151 37.88 30.15 -7.18
CA VAL A 151 36.64 30.33 -7.95
C VAL A 151 36.71 29.64 -9.32
N ARG A 152 37.86 29.69 -10.01
CA ARG A 152 38.02 28.97 -11.29
C ARG A 152 37.95 27.46 -11.10
N GLN A 153 38.63 26.93 -10.09
CA GLN A 153 38.61 25.48 -9.80
C GLN A 153 37.19 25.03 -9.45
N MET A 154 36.49 25.80 -8.62
CA MET A 154 35.10 25.52 -8.25
C MET A 154 34.19 25.53 -9.49
N LYS A 155 34.34 26.52 -10.38
CA LYS A 155 33.57 26.58 -11.64
C LYS A 155 33.82 25.36 -12.53
N LEU A 156 35.07 24.91 -12.66
CA LEU A 156 35.40 23.70 -13.41
C LEU A 156 34.79 22.45 -12.79
N SER A 157 34.83 22.34 -11.46
CA SER A 157 34.22 21.23 -10.73
C SER A 157 32.70 21.21 -10.93
N ILE A 158 32.03 22.36 -10.79
CA ILE A 158 30.57 22.47 -10.99
C ILE A 158 30.19 22.06 -12.40
N ASN A 159 30.91 22.53 -13.42
CA ASN A 159 30.65 22.16 -14.80
C ASN A 159 30.80 20.65 -15.01
N LYS A 160 31.88 20.05 -14.48
CA LYS A 160 32.11 18.61 -14.58
C LYS A 160 30.98 17.82 -13.92
N THR A 161 30.57 18.18 -12.70
CA THR A 161 29.46 17.53 -12.00
C THR A 161 28.14 17.71 -12.75
N SER A 162 27.88 18.89 -13.31
CA SER A 162 26.69 19.14 -14.12
C SER A 162 26.63 18.24 -15.36
N ASP A 163 27.76 18.06 -16.06
CA ASP A 163 27.84 17.18 -17.22
C ASP A 163 27.63 15.70 -16.85
N GLU A 164 28.20 15.28 -15.72
CA GLU A 164 28.02 13.92 -15.20
C GLU A 164 26.56 13.65 -14.80
N LEU A 165 25.92 14.59 -14.12
CA LEU A 165 24.50 14.50 -13.76
C LEU A 165 23.61 14.44 -15.02
N ARG A 166 23.91 15.26 -16.04
CA ARG A 166 23.17 15.24 -17.30
C ARG A 166 23.28 13.89 -18.00
N LYS A 167 24.51 13.35 -18.12
CA LYS A 167 24.75 12.02 -18.70
C LYS A 167 24.07 10.91 -17.89
N SER A 168 24.10 11.00 -16.57
CA SER A 168 23.43 10.05 -15.69
C SER A 168 21.91 10.08 -15.90
N GLY A 169 21.30 11.27 -15.94
CA GLY A 169 19.87 11.42 -16.21
C GLY A 169 19.45 11.00 -17.61
N GLU A 170 20.32 11.11 -18.61
CA GLU A 170 20.10 10.53 -19.95
C GLU A 170 20.11 9.00 -19.89
N ARG A 171 21.09 8.38 -19.22
CA ARG A 171 21.15 6.91 -19.08
C ARG A 171 19.93 6.36 -18.34
N ILE A 172 19.57 6.95 -17.20
CA ILE A 172 18.40 6.51 -16.42
C ILE A 172 17.12 6.58 -17.27
N ARG A 173 16.96 7.64 -18.07
CA ARG A 173 15.81 7.75 -18.98
C ARG A 173 15.83 6.70 -20.09
N GLU A 174 16.98 6.47 -20.71
CA GLU A 174 17.10 5.45 -21.77
C GLU A 174 16.90 4.03 -21.24
N GLU A 175 17.55 3.69 -20.13
CA GLU A 175 17.42 2.39 -19.46
C GLU A 175 16.00 2.17 -18.98
N GLY A 176 15.41 3.15 -18.27
CA GLY A 176 14.02 3.08 -17.83
C GLY A 176 13.03 2.93 -18.99
N ALA A 177 13.25 3.64 -20.10
CA ALA A 177 12.42 3.48 -21.30
C ALA A 177 12.58 2.09 -21.94
N ARG A 178 13.80 1.53 -21.96
CA ARG A 178 14.04 0.18 -22.50
C ARG A 178 13.37 -0.88 -21.63
N GLU A 179 13.59 -0.83 -20.31
CA GLU A 179 13.02 -1.78 -19.36
C GLU A 179 11.49 -1.74 -19.38
N LEU A 180 10.90 -0.55 -19.43
CA LEU A 180 9.45 -0.38 -19.53
C LEU A 180 8.91 -0.97 -20.84
N ASN A 181 9.56 -0.70 -21.97
CA ASN A 181 9.16 -1.27 -23.25
C ASN A 181 9.28 -2.80 -23.28
N GLU A 182 10.31 -3.35 -22.65
CA GLU A 182 10.48 -4.80 -22.55
C GLU A 182 9.43 -5.42 -21.63
N GLY A 183 9.15 -4.79 -20.48
CA GLY A 183 8.08 -5.18 -19.57
C GLY A 183 6.71 -5.18 -20.26
N LEU A 184 6.39 -4.12 -21.00
CA LEU A 184 5.14 -4.02 -21.78
C LEU A 184 5.04 -5.10 -22.86
N ARG A 185 6.15 -5.43 -23.54
CA ARG A 185 6.17 -6.50 -24.55
C ARG A 185 5.89 -7.87 -23.92
N ARG A 186 6.54 -8.18 -22.79
CA ARG A 186 6.33 -9.44 -22.06
C ARG A 186 4.88 -9.55 -21.57
N PHE A 187 4.39 -8.49 -20.93
CA PHE A 187 3.01 -8.42 -20.47
C PHE A 187 2.00 -8.63 -21.60
N ARG A 188 2.21 -8.00 -22.75
CA ARG A 188 1.36 -8.18 -23.93
C ARG A 188 1.40 -9.62 -24.46
N ALA A 189 2.58 -10.22 -24.53
CA ALA A 189 2.73 -11.61 -24.95
C ALA A 189 2.01 -12.58 -24.01
N ASP A 190 2.06 -12.34 -22.70
CA ASP A 190 1.36 -13.13 -21.69
C ASP A 190 -0.16 -12.99 -21.83
N LEU A 191 -0.66 -11.76 -22.03
CA LEU A 191 -2.08 -11.52 -22.31
C LEU A 191 -2.54 -12.24 -23.58
N ASP A 192 -1.79 -12.13 -24.68
CA ASP A 192 -2.12 -12.82 -25.93
C ASP A 192 -2.14 -14.34 -25.76
N SER A 193 -1.21 -14.89 -24.97
CA SER A 193 -1.17 -16.30 -24.60
C SER A 193 -2.40 -16.73 -23.80
N GLN A 194 -2.82 -15.93 -22.81
CA GLN A 194 -4.03 -16.20 -22.03
C GLN A 194 -5.29 -16.13 -22.90
N ILE A 195 -5.39 -15.14 -23.79
CA ILE A 195 -6.53 -15.01 -24.71
C ILE A 195 -6.66 -16.29 -25.57
N ARG A 196 -5.54 -16.81 -26.10
CA ARG A 196 -5.54 -18.06 -26.87
C ARG A 196 -6.00 -19.24 -26.04
N LYS A 197 -5.43 -19.43 -24.84
CA LYS A 197 -5.82 -20.53 -23.93
C LYS A 197 -7.31 -20.46 -23.56
N ASN A 198 -7.83 -19.27 -23.29
CA ASN A 198 -9.25 -19.07 -22.99
C ASN A 198 -10.13 -19.40 -24.20
N ARG A 199 -9.73 -18.97 -25.40
CA ARG A 199 -10.45 -19.31 -26.64
C ARG A 199 -10.49 -20.82 -26.88
N ASP A 200 -9.37 -21.51 -26.66
CA ASP A 200 -9.30 -22.97 -26.78
C ASP A 200 -10.18 -23.66 -25.74
N ALA A 201 -10.16 -23.18 -24.49
CA ALA A 201 -11.01 -23.71 -23.41
C ALA A 201 -12.51 -23.54 -23.74
N VAL A 202 -12.92 -22.36 -24.19
CA VAL A 202 -14.30 -22.09 -24.63
C VAL A 202 -14.68 -23.01 -25.79
N SER A 203 -13.78 -23.25 -26.75
CA SER A 203 -14.05 -24.15 -27.87
C SER A 203 -14.25 -25.60 -27.41
N ARG A 204 -13.43 -26.08 -26.47
CA ARG A 204 -13.57 -27.42 -25.86
C ARG A 204 -14.84 -27.55 -25.02
N MET A 205 -15.22 -26.50 -24.29
CA MET A 205 -16.50 -26.47 -23.58
C MET A 205 -17.67 -26.52 -24.57
N GLY A 206 -17.59 -25.79 -25.68
CA GLY A 206 -18.58 -25.82 -26.74
C GLY A 206 -18.75 -27.21 -27.35
N SER A 207 -17.64 -27.91 -27.67
CA SER A 207 -17.71 -29.28 -28.18
C SER A 207 -18.25 -30.26 -27.14
N GLY A 208 -17.78 -30.18 -25.89
CA GLY A 208 -18.27 -31.03 -24.80
C GLY A 208 -19.77 -30.81 -24.53
N ALA A 209 -20.26 -29.57 -24.58
CA ALA A 209 -21.69 -29.27 -24.45
C ALA A 209 -22.51 -29.84 -25.62
N ALA A 210 -21.98 -29.80 -26.84
CA ALA A 210 -22.63 -30.39 -28.01
C ALA A 210 -22.70 -31.92 -27.90
N GLU A 211 -21.63 -32.56 -27.44
CA GLU A 211 -21.59 -34.01 -27.19
C GLU A 211 -22.60 -34.44 -26.13
N ILE A 212 -22.65 -33.71 -24.99
CA ILE A 212 -23.64 -33.97 -23.94
C ILE A 212 -25.06 -33.84 -24.49
N ARG A 213 -25.34 -32.77 -25.26
CA ARG A 213 -26.67 -32.58 -25.87
C ARG A 213 -27.02 -33.73 -26.80
N SER A 214 -26.11 -34.13 -27.67
CA SER A 214 -26.32 -35.26 -28.58
C SER A 214 -26.57 -36.57 -27.82
N ALA A 215 -25.85 -36.79 -26.71
CA ALA A 215 -26.04 -37.96 -25.86
C ALA A 215 -27.41 -37.94 -25.17
N MET A 216 -27.85 -36.78 -24.66
CA MET A 216 -29.17 -36.60 -24.06
C MET A 216 -30.29 -36.82 -25.07
N ASP A 217 -30.15 -36.31 -26.30
CA ASP A 217 -31.13 -36.51 -27.37
C ASP A 217 -31.25 -38.00 -27.72
N LYS A 218 -30.12 -38.70 -27.85
CA LYS A 218 -30.11 -40.15 -28.10
C LYS A 218 -30.77 -40.91 -26.95
N MET A 219 -30.40 -40.60 -25.72
CA MET A 219 -30.97 -41.21 -24.52
C MET A 219 -32.49 -40.98 -24.45
N SER A 220 -32.98 -39.78 -24.79
CA SER A 220 -34.41 -39.47 -24.85
C SER A 220 -35.15 -40.33 -25.87
N VAL A 221 -34.55 -40.58 -27.03
CA VAL A 221 -35.12 -41.46 -28.06
C VAL A 221 -35.15 -42.92 -27.57
N ASP A 222 -34.05 -43.39 -26.97
CA ASP A 222 -33.95 -44.76 -26.48
C ASP A 222 -34.94 -45.02 -25.32
N PHE A 223 -35.11 -44.07 -24.40
CA PHE A 223 -36.13 -44.14 -23.35
C PHE A 223 -37.55 -44.20 -23.93
N ARG A 224 -37.85 -43.41 -24.95
CA ARG A 224 -39.16 -43.46 -25.62
C ARG A 224 -39.41 -44.84 -26.23
N LYS A 225 -38.46 -45.37 -26.99
CA LYS A 225 -38.55 -46.70 -27.59
C LYS A 225 -38.72 -47.80 -26.55
N SER A 226 -37.96 -47.75 -25.45
CA SER A 226 -38.09 -48.71 -24.36
C SER A 226 -39.47 -48.62 -23.70
N GLY A 227 -40.00 -47.41 -23.49
CA GLY A 227 -41.35 -47.20 -22.99
C GLY A 227 -42.43 -47.73 -23.93
N ASP A 228 -42.28 -47.54 -25.24
CA ASP A 228 -43.17 -48.12 -26.26
C ASP A 228 -43.14 -49.66 -26.19
N HIS A 229 -41.95 -50.25 -26.14
CA HIS A 229 -41.77 -51.70 -26.05
C HIS A 229 -42.45 -52.30 -24.81
N ILE A 230 -42.24 -51.70 -23.63
CA ILE A 230 -42.88 -52.14 -22.39
C ILE A 230 -44.40 -52.07 -22.50
N ARG A 231 -44.95 -51.01 -23.10
CA ARG A 231 -46.40 -50.88 -23.32
C ARG A 231 -46.91 -51.95 -24.28
N GLU A 232 -46.20 -52.20 -25.38
CA GLU A 232 -46.58 -53.20 -26.37
C GLU A 232 -46.53 -54.62 -25.80
N GLU A 233 -45.44 -54.97 -25.10
CA GLU A 233 -45.30 -56.27 -24.44
C GLU A 233 -46.34 -56.45 -23.35
N GLY A 234 -46.52 -55.47 -22.46
CA GLY A 234 -47.52 -55.52 -21.41
C GLY A 234 -48.94 -55.68 -21.97
N ALA A 235 -49.27 -55.00 -23.07
CA ALA A 235 -50.56 -55.18 -23.75
C ALA A 235 -50.70 -56.57 -24.36
N ARG A 236 -49.64 -57.14 -24.96
CA ARG A 236 -49.66 -58.51 -25.51
C ARG A 236 -49.85 -59.54 -24.41
N GLU A 237 -49.06 -59.48 -23.34
CA GLU A 237 -49.15 -60.39 -22.21
C GLU A 237 -50.52 -60.34 -21.54
N LEU A 238 -51.06 -59.14 -21.34
CA LEU A 238 -52.40 -58.95 -20.77
C LEU A 238 -53.49 -59.55 -21.68
N ASN A 239 -53.42 -59.32 -22.99
CA ASN A 239 -54.36 -59.90 -23.94
C ASN A 239 -54.28 -61.44 -23.95
N GLU A 240 -53.07 -62.00 -23.87
CA GLU A 240 -52.88 -63.44 -23.80
C GLU A 240 -53.44 -64.02 -22.49
N GLY A 241 -53.16 -63.37 -21.36
CA GLY A 241 -53.71 -63.74 -20.06
C GLY A 241 -55.23 -63.71 -20.03
N LEU A 242 -55.85 -62.66 -20.56
CA LEU A 242 -57.31 -62.56 -20.70
C LEU A 242 -57.88 -63.66 -21.60
N ARG A 243 -57.19 -64.02 -22.68
CA ARG A 243 -57.62 -65.11 -23.57
C ARG A 243 -57.60 -66.46 -22.86
N ARG A 244 -56.55 -66.75 -22.09
CA ARG A 244 -56.43 -67.98 -21.30
C ARG A 244 -57.51 -68.04 -20.22
N PHE A 245 -57.67 -66.95 -19.46
CA PHE A 245 -58.72 -66.84 -18.44
C PHE A 245 -60.12 -67.06 -19.01
N ARG A 246 -60.41 -66.48 -20.18
CA ARG A 246 -61.70 -66.68 -20.86
C ARG A 246 -61.89 -68.14 -21.28
N ALA A 247 -60.86 -68.80 -21.81
CA ALA A 247 -60.93 -70.22 -22.18
C ALA A 247 -61.19 -71.11 -20.94
N ASP A 248 -60.54 -70.81 -19.82
CA ASP A 248 -60.74 -71.53 -18.56
C ASP A 248 -62.18 -71.34 -18.04
N LEU A 249 -62.71 -70.11 -18.08
CA LEU A 249 -64.11 -69.81 -17.73
C LEU A 249 -65.08 -70.57 -18.64
N ASP A 250 -64.84 -70.56 -19.95
CA ASP A 250 -65.68 -71.29 -20.92
C ASP A 250 -65.64 -72.81 -20.65
N SER A 251 -64.49 -73.36 -20.25
CA SER A 251 -64.37 -74.77 -19.83
C SER A 251 -65.18 -75.05 -18.58
N GLN A 252 -65.01 -74.24 -17.53
CA GLN A 252 -65.75 -74.38 -16.27
C GLN A 252 -67.27 -74.27 -16.48
N VAL A 253 -67.72 -73.37 -17.36
CA VAL A 253 -69.15 -73.25 -17.71
C VAL A 253 -69.67 -74.53 -18.39
N ARG A 254 -68.88 -75.16 -19.25
CA ARG A 254 -69.25 -76.44 -19.88
C ARG A 254 -69.32 -77.57 -18.85
N GLU A 255 -68.29 -77.70 -18.01
CA GLU A 255 -68.25 -78.70 -16.94
C GLU A 255 -69.45 -78.56 -15.99
N ASN A 256 -69.79 -77.32 -15.59
CA ASN A 256 -70.96 -77.04 -14.77
C ASN A 256 -72.28 -77.42 -15.48
N ARG A 257 -72.41 -77.12 -16.79
CA ARG A 257 -73.59 -77.54 -17.56
C ARG A 257 -73.73 -79.07 -17.63
N ASP A 258 -72.62 -79.78 -17.81
CA ASP A 258 -72.60 -81.24 -17.85
C ASP A 258 -72.96 -81.82 -16.48
N ALA A 259 -72.41 -81.26 -15.39
CA ALA A 259 -72.74 -81.66 -14.03
C ALA A 259 -74.24 -81.47 -13.72
N ILE A 260 -74.81 -80.31 -14.07
CA ILE A 260 -76.25 -80.04 -13.93
C ILE A 260 -77.08 -81.04 -14.74
N SER A 261 -76.64 -81.36 -15.97
CA SER A 261 -77.33 -82.34 -16.81
C SER A 261 -77.35 -83.73 -16.17
N ARG A 262 -76.20 -84.18 -15.60
CA ARG A 262 -76.11 -85.42 -14.84
C ARG A 262 -77.00 -85.41 -13.59
N MET A 263 -77.00 -84.31 -12.84
CA MET A 263 -77.88 -84.14 -11.67
C MET A 263 -79.35 -84.20 -12.05
N ASN A 264 -79.76 -83.57 -13.16
CA ASN A 264 -81.14 -83.61 -13.65
C ASN A 264 -81.55 -85.03 -14.05
N ILE A 265 -80.66 -85.80 -14.69
CA ILE A 265 -80.92 -87.21 -15.00
C ILE A 265 -81.09 -88.01 -13.71
N ALA A 266 -80.14 -87.90 -12.77
CA ALA A 266 -80.21 -88.58 -11.48
C ALA A 266 -81.48 -88.20 -10.68
N ALA A 267 -81.88 -86.93 -10.70
CA ALA A 267 -83.10 -86.46 -10.05
C ALA A 267 -84.36 -87.08 -10.69
N LYS A 268 -84.41 -87.18 -12.03
CA LYS A 268 -85.51 -87.86 -12.74
C LYS A 268 -85.57 -89.36 -12.45
N GLU A 269 -84.43 -90.03 -12.35
CA GLU A 269 -84.34 -91.44 -11.96
C GLU A 269 -84.82 -91.66 -10.52
N LEU A 270 -84.36 -90.84 -9.58
CA LEU A 270 -84.80 -90.89 -8.18
C LEU A 270 -86.31 -90.63 -8.06
N HIS A 271 -86.83 -89.63 -8.79
CA HIS A 271 -88.26 -89.36 -8.83
C HIS A 271 -89.06 -90.54 -9.37
N SER A 272 -88.61 -91.14 -10.48
CA SER A 272 -89.24 -92.34 -11.06
C SER A 272 -89.22 -93.52 -10.08
N ARG A 273 -88.09 -93.76 -9.39
CA ARG A 273 -87.98 -94.81 -8.35
C ARG A 273 -88.90 -94.54 -7.16
N ALA A 274 -89.00 -93.27 -6.72
CA ALA A 274 -89.90 -92.89 -5.64
C ALA A 274 -91.38 -93.11 -6.00
N LEU A 275 -91.76 -92.84 -7.26
CA LEU A 275 -93.09 -93.16 -7.78
C LEU A 275 -93.32 -94.68 -7.80
N ALA A 276 -92.36 -95.47 -8.29
CA ALA A 276 -92.47 -96.92 -8.31
C ALA A 276 -92.61 -97.51 -6.89
N LEU A 277 -91.82 -97.03 -5.93
CA LEU A 277 -91.92 -97.43 -4.52
C LEU A 277 -93.28 -97.02 -3.91
N ARG A 278 -93.79 -95.83 -4.25
CA ARG A 278 -95.12 -95.39 -3.81
C ARG A 278 -96.20 -96.33 -4.35
N ASP A 279 -96.14 -96.68 -5.63
CA ASP A 279 -97.10 -97.60 -6.26
C ASP A 279 -97.00 -99.00 -5.63
N GLU A 280 -95.80 -99.46 -5.30
CA GLU A 280 -95.57 -100.72 -4.60
C GLU A 280 -96.11 -100.70 -3.17
N MET A 281 -95.84 -99.64 -2.39
CA MET A 281 -96.43 -99.44 -1.07
C MET A 281 -97.96 -99.38 -1.14
N GLN A 282 -98.52 -98.70 -2.15
CA GLN A 282 -99.96 -98.64 -2.36
C GLN A 282 -100.53 -100.03 -2.65
N ARG A 283 -99.85 -100.84 -3.48
CA ARG A 283 -100.24 -102.25 -3.70
C ARG A 283 -100.16 -103.08 -2.44
N TYR A 284 -99.10 -102.96 -1.63
CA TYR A 284 -98.97 -103.65 -0.35
C TYR A 284 -100.11 -103.27 0.60
N VAL A 285 -100.48 -101.99 0.67
CA VAL A 285 -101.64 -101.53 1.44
C VAL A 285 -102.94 -102.14 0.89
N ASP A 286 -103.13 -102.07 -0.43
CA ASP A 286 -104.36 -102.51 -1.08
C ASP A 286 -104.55 -104.03 -1.07
N GLN A 287 -103.47 -104.80 -1.15
CA GLN A 287 -103.50 -106.27 -1.24
C GLN A 287 -103.25 -106.94 0.10
N ASP A 288 -102.18 -106.60 0.81
CA ASP A 288 -101.75 -107.35 1.99
C ASP A 288 -102.36 -106.79 3.27
N VAL A 289 -102.35 -105.46 3.44
CA VAL A 289 -102.94 -104.84 4.64
C VAL A 289 -104.46 -104.95 4.61
N ASN A 290 -105.11 -104.61 3.50
CA ASN A 290 -106.56 -104.74 3.39
C ASN A 290 -107.03 -106.19 3.46
N LYS A 291 -106.26 -107.16 2.94
CA LYS A 291 -106.56 -108.58 3.10
C LYS A 291 -106.35 -109.04 4.54
N TYR A 292 -105.27 -108.63 5.20
CA TYR A 292 -105.06 -108.92 6.61
C TYR A 292 -106.16 -108.32 7.50
N ILE A 293 -106.57 -107.06 7.25
CA ILE A 293 -107.70 -106.43 7.93
C ILE A 293 -108.99 -107.21 7.64
N ARG A 294 -109.24 -107.61 6.39
CA ARG A 294 -110.41 -108.43 6.05
C ARG A 294 -110.39 -109.78 6.78
N ASP A 295 -109.26 -110.48 6.77
CA ASP A 295 -109.08 -111.77 7.43
C ASP A 295 -109.15 -111.65 8.97
N PHE A 296 -108.71 -110.53 9.55
CA PHE A 296 -108.76 -110.28 11.00
C PHE A 296 -110.17 -109.92 11.51
N TYR A 297 -110.96 -109.18 10.72
CA TYR A 297 -112.31 -108.75 11.12
C TYR A 297 -113.44 -109.66 10.62
N TYR A 298 -113.22 -110.48 9.59
CA TYR A 298 -114.25 -111.32 8.96
C TYR A 298 -113.85 -112.80 8.78
N GLY A 299 -112.65 -113.19 9.21
CA GLY A 299 -112.18 -114.58 9.27
C GLY A 299 -112.40 -115.22 10.64
#